data_AF-A0A7X7F917-F1
#
_entry.id   AF-A0A7X7F917-F1
#
_cell.length_a   1.000
_cell.length_b   1.000
_cell.length_c   1.000
_cell.angle_alpha   90.00
_cell.angle_beta   90.00
_cell.angle_gamma   90.00
#
_symmetry.space_group_name_H-M   'P 1'
#
loop_
_entity.id
_entity.type
_entity.pdbx_description
1 polymer ?
#
loop_
_entity_poly.entity_id
_entity_poly.type
_entity_poly.pdbx_seq_one_letter_code
_entity_poly.pdbx_strand_id
1 'polypeptide(L)'
;MKRPAHSGRLARNPLAESVLKNIERLVGAIVNEPVEPLPGTPLLVNLALAIEHSGICLGGGEVAELHGSGRLRRVSFAAFRDGGDGAAARTGAFIYAACDRATGRVLGSEGAARTARTAVEGMKRLDYDILFNNCHLFTATCLLESTPGKWASGIFTVAGLEEVVAARLNAGRPVAWRPVRGYDADPGLLPRKLARLADRLRGRTQYSADDLRLGCITTTAARSGPCTTTVHTRREL
;
A
#
# COMPACT_ATOMS: atom_id res chain seq x y z
N MET A 1 -0.52 9.51 -51.77
CA MET A 1 -0.81 9.83 -50.36
C MET A 1 -0.41 8.64 -49.48
N LYS A 2 0.59 8.78 -48.60
CA LYS A 2 0.96 7.76 -47.62
C LYS A 2 0.03 7.90 -46.40
N ARG A 3 -0.64 6.81 -45.99
CA ARG A 3 -1.42 6.78 -44.73
C ARG A 3 -0.45 6.83 -43.55
N PRO A 4 -0.69 7.62 -42.48
CA PRO A 4 0.15 7.58 -41.30
C PRO A 4 -0.13 6.30 -40.51
N ALA A 5 0.93 5.60 -40.12
CA ALA A 5 0.87 4.51 -39.16
C ALA A 5 0.68 5.12 -37.76
N HIS A 6 -0.54 5.08 -37.24
CA HIS A 6 -0.76 5.34 -35.82
C HIS A 6 -0.30 4.10 -35.03
N SER A 7 0.97 4.11 -34.62
CA SER A 7 1.45 3.25 -33.54
C SER A 7 0.80 3.73 -32.24
N GLY A 8 -0.35 3.16 -31.92
CA GLY A 8 -1.04 3.36 -30.65
C GLY A 8 -0.23 2.71 -29.54
N ARG A 9 0.76 3.43 -29.00
CA ARG A 9 1.35 3.07 -27.71
C ARG A 9 0.28 3.33 -26.65
N LEU A 10 -0.45 2.27 -26.28
CA LEU A 10 -1.42 2.30 -25.18
C LEU A 10 -0.77 2.98 -23.97
N ALA A 11 -1.38 4.07 -23.49
CA ALA A 11 -0.92 4.77 -22.31
C ALA A 11 -0.85 3.78 -21.15
N ARG A 12 0.33 3.66 -20.51
CA ARG A 12 0.52 2.76 -19.37
C ARG A 12 -0.40 3.20 -18.24
N ASN A 13 -1.28 2.31 -17.79
CA ASN A 13 -2.16 2.56 -16.65
C ASN A 13 -1.39 2.22 -15.35
N PRO A 14 -1.06 3.21 -14.50
CA PRO A 14 -0.27 2.99 -13.29
C PRO A 14 -0.97 2.08 -12.27
N LEU A 15 -2.31 2.06 -12.25
CA LEU A 15 -3.08 1.13 -11.43
C LEU A 15 -2.86 -0.31 -11.91
N ALA A 16 -2.92 -0.54 -13.22
CA ALA A 16 -2.74 -1.87 -13.80
C ALA A 16 -1.33 -2.41 -13.54
N GLU A 17 -0.31 -1.56 -13.64
CA GLU A 17 1.08 -1.91 -13.30
C GLU A 17 1.25 -2.27 -11.82
N SER A 18 0.63 -1.51 -10.91
CA SER A 18 0.66 -1.82 -9.47
C SER A 18 0.00 -3.17 -9.16
N VAL A 19 -1.16 -3.43 -9.78
CA VAL A 19 -1.85 -4.72 -9.67
C VAL A 19 -0.98 -5.86 -10.19
N LEU A 20 -0.33 -5.69 -11.35
CA LEU A 20 0.56 -6.71 -11.93
C LEU A 20 1.75 -7.00 -11.01
N LYS A 21 2.43 -5.96 -10.50
CA LYS A 21 3.52 -6.11 -9.52
C LYS A 21 3.06 -6.86 -8.27
N ASN A 22 1.85 -6.64 -7.80
CA ASN A 22 1.32 -7.36 -6.64
C ASN A 22 1.05 -8.84 -6.94
N ILE A 23 0.60 -9.17 -8.14
CA ILE A 23 0.48 -10.56 -8.61
C ILE A 23 1.85 -11.21 -8.71
N GLU A 24 2.83 -10.53 -9.32
CA GLU A 24 4.21 -11.03 -9.43
C GLU A 24 4.84 -11.31 -8.06
N ARG A 25 4.62 -10.43 -7.08
CA ARG A 25 5.07 -10.65 -5.69
C ARG A 25 4.38 -11.86 -5.07
N LEU A 26 3.07 -12.03 -5.28
CA LEU A 26 2.33 -13.18 -4.75
C LEU A 26 2.83 -14.50 -5.35
N VAL A 27 3.02 -14.55 -6.67
CA VAL A 27 3.63 -15.70 -7.35
C VAL A 27 5.04 -15.93 -6.80
N GLY A 28 5.82 -14.85 -6.65
CA GLY A 28 7.14 -14.85 -6.04
C GLY A 28 7.15 -15.41 -4.61
N ALA A 29 6.12 -15.16 -3.81
CA ALA A 29 5.99 -15.70 -2.46
C ALA A 29 5.83 -17.23 -2.44
N ILE A 30 5.23 -17.78 -3.50
CA ILE A 30 4.97 -19.21 -3.64
C ILE A 30 6.20 -19.94 -4.17
N VAL A 31 6.94 -19.32 -5.09
CA VAL A 31 8.04 -19.99 -5.81
C VAL A 31 9.43 -19.70 -5.24
N ASN A 32 9.62 -18.58 -4.55
CA ASN A 32 10.94 -18.22 -4.01
C ASN A 32 11.12 -18.76 -2.60
N GLU A 33 12.33 -19.27 -2.33
CA GLU A 33 12.74 -19.67 -0.99
C GLU A 33 12.65 -18.52 0.02
N PRO A 34 12.01 -18.75 1.19
CA PRO A 34 11.91 -17.75 2.24
C PRO A 34 13.26 -17.38 2.86
N VAL A 35 13.43 -16.08 3.14
CA VAL A 35 14.66 -15.49 3.67
C VAL A 35 14.49 -14.99 5.10
N GLU A 36 15.58 -14.98 5.88
CA GLU A 36 15.60 -14.35 7.20
C GLU A 36 16.04 -12.88 7.06
N PRO A 37 15.23 -11.89 7.46
CA PRO A 37 15.57 -10.48 7.32
C PRO A 37 16.63 -10.08 8.35
N LEU A 38 17.68 -9.41 7.89
CA LEU A 38 18.67 -8.79 8.76
C LEU A 38 18.10 -7.52 9.42
N PRO A 39 18.62 -7.06 10.58
CA PRO A 39 18.28 -5.74 11.09
C PRO A 39 18.50 -4.65 10.04
N GLY A 40 17.55 -3.71 9.97
CA GLY A 40 17.51 -2.63 8.98
C GLY A 40 16.96 -3.02 7.63
N THR A 41 16.57 -4.28 7.43
CA THR A 41 15.96 -4.74 6.17
C THR A 41 14.59 -4.08 5.98
N PRO A 42 14.35 -3.39 4.86
CA PRO A 42 13.02 -2.95 4.48
C PRO A 42 12.09 -4.14 4.29
N LEU A 43 10.91 -4.07 4.91
CA LEU A 43 9.85 -5.06 4.80
C LEU A 43 8.64 -4.48 4.09
N LEU A 44 7.92 -5.33 3.37
CA LEU A 44 6.64 -5.01 2.74
C LEU A 44 5.55 -6.02 3.13
N VAL A 45 4.33 -5.53 3.24
CA VAL A 45 3.11 -6.34 3.24
C VAL A 45 2.08 -5.69 2.31
N ASN A 46 1.33 -6.51 1.59
CA ASN A 46 0.25 -6.01 0.74
C ASN A 46 -0.98 -5.66 1.63
N LEU A 47 -1.57 -4.48 1.44
CA LEU A 47 -2.77 -4.05 2.16
C LEU A 47 -4.04 -4.52 1.44
N ALA A 48 -4.15 -4.29 0.12
CA ALA A 48 -5.15 -4.81 -0.84
C ALA A 48 -4.92 -4.21 -2.24
N LEU A 49 -5.15 -4.99 -3.31
CA LEU A 49 -5.07 -4.60 -4.75
C LEU A 49 -3.76 -3.90 -5.18
N ALA A 50 -3.61 -2.63 -4.82
CA ALA A 50 -2.54 -1.72 -5.24
C ALA A 50 -1.96 -0.88 -4.07
N ILE A 51 -2.34 -1.18 -2.82
CA ILE A 51 -1.88 -0.47 -1.63
C ILE A 51 -0.95 -1.41 -0.87
N GLU A 52 0.29 -1.00 -0.67
CA GLU A 52 1.30 -1.68 0.14
C GLU A 52 1.57 -0.92 1.43
N HIS A 53 2.18 -1.62 2.39
CA HIS A 53 2.68 -1.02 3.62
C HIS A 53 4.09 -1.51 3.89
N SER A 54 4.96 -0.58 4.33
CA SER A 54 6.35 -0.86 4.60
C SER A 54 6.76 -0.59 6.04
N GLY A 55 7.86 -1.21 6.43
CA GLY A 55 8.53 -0.99 7.71
C GLY A 55 9.98 -1.41 7.65
N ILE A 56 10.68 -1.28 8.78
CA ILE A 56 12.09 -1.68 8.93
C ILE A 56 12.18 -2.82 9.94
N CYS A 57 12.80 -3.93 9.54
CA CYS A 57 13.14 -5.03 10.46
C CYS A 57 14.09 -4.52 11.54
N LEU A 58 13.79 -4.77 12.81
CA LEU A 58 14.67 -4.43 13.93
C LEU A 58 15.56 -5.62 14.35
N GLY A 59 15.32 -6.81 13.80
CA GLY A 59 15.83 -8.07 14.33
C GLY A 59 14.90 -8.66 15.39
N GLY A 60 15.11 -9.92 15.76
CA GLY A 60 14.33 -10.59 16.81
C GLY A 60 12.82 -10.72 16.52
N GLY A 61 12.41 -10.71 15.25
CA GLY A 61 10.99 -10.79 14.85
C GLY A 61 10.20 -9.49 15.04
N GLU A 62 10.88 -8.36 15.22
CA GLU A 62 10.27 -7.05 15.41
C GLU A 62 10.40 -6.14 14.17
N VAL A 63 9.41 -5.28 13.98
CA VAL A 63 9.33 -4.28 12.90
C VAL A 63 9.05 -2.91 13.51
N ALA A 64 9.74 -1.89 13.03
CA ALA A 64 9.32 -0.51 13.18
C ALA A 64 8.44 -0.11 11.99
N GLU A 65 7.25 0.43 12.26
CA GLU A 65 6.33 0.91 11.25
C GLU A 65 5.74 2.29 11.59
N LEU A 66 5.36 3.04 10.56
CA LEU A 66 4.47 4.19 10.69
C LEU A 66 3.04 3.75 10.38
N HIS A 67 2.21 3.64 11.43
CA HIS A 67 0.82 3.25 11.32
C HIS A 67 -0.03 4.34 10.65
N GLY A 68 -1.13 3.97 9.97
CA GLY A 68 -2.03 4.92 9.29
C GLY A 68 -2.70 5.96 10.20
N SER A 69 -2.63 5.78 11.53
CA SER A 69 -3.02 6.79 12.52
C SER A 69 -1.92 7.83 12.80
N GLY A 70 -0.77 7.74 12.13
CA GLY A 70 0.42 8.56 12.39
C GLY A 70 1.28 8.11 13.55
N ARG A 71 1.00 6.96 14.16
CA ARG A 71 1.81 6.47 15.29
C ARG A 71 2.97 5.63 14.77
N LEU A 72 4.18 5.98 15.17
CA LEU A 72 5.33 5.08 15.05
C LEU A 72 5.18 3.97 16.09
N ARG A 73 5.37 2.72 15.65
CA ARG A 73 5.15 1.53 16.48
C ARG A 73 6.29 0.55 16.29
N ARG A 74 6.65 -0.11 17.39
CA ARG A 74 7.35 -1.40 17.37
C ARG A 74 6.30 -2.51 17.44
N VAL A 75 6.34 -3.44 16.49
CA VAL A 75 5.35 -4.53 16.37
C VAL A 75 6.03 -5.84 16.01
N SER A 76 5.41 -6.97 16.34
CA SER A 76 5.86 -8.27 15.84
C SER A 76 5.58 -8.43 14.34
N PHE A 77 6.18 -9.41 13.68
CA PHE A 77 5.88 -9.75 12.29
C PHE A 77 4.39 -10.06 12.08
N ALA A 78 3.75 -10.79 13.00
CA ALA A 78 2.32 -11.08 12.91
C ALA A 78 1.46 -9.79 12.96
N ALA A 79 1.74 -8.89 13.90
CA ALA A 79 1.04 -7.61 13.99
C ALA A 79 1.33 -6.71 12.77
N PHE A 80 2.55 -6.72 12.24
CA PHE A 80 2.90 -6.06 10.98
C PHE A 80 2.16 -6.68 9.78
N ARG A 81 1.93 -7.99 9.75
CA ARG A 81 1.18 -8.62 8.66
C ARG A 81 -0.30 -8.26 8.72
N ASP A 82 -0.89 -8.29 9.91
CA ASP A 82 -2.34 -8.27 10.08
C ASP A 82 -2.90 -6.87 10.41
N GLY A 83 -2.03 -5.91 10.76
CA GLY A 83 -2.35 -4.50 11.02
C GLY A 83 -2.61 -4.17 12.49
N GLY A 84 -3.04 -5.14 13.29
CA GLY A 84 -3.38 -4.95 14.70
C GLY A 84 -4.55 -3.97 14.92
N ASP A 85 -4.74 -3.55 16.18
CA ASP A 85 -5.90 -2.75 16.61
C ASP A 85 -6.01 -1.40 15.87
N GLY A 86 -7.09 -1.23 15.11
CA GLY A 86 -7.46 0.04 14.47
C GLY A 86 -6.85 0.32 13.10
N ALA A 87 -6.06 -0.61 12.51
CA ALA A 87 -5.62 -0.51 11.13
C ALA A 87 -6.73 -0.95 10.16
N ALA A 88 -6.76 -0.38 8.94
CA ALA A 88 -7.45 -1.03 7.83
C ALA A 88 -6.90 -2.46 7.69
N ALA A 89 -7.79 -3.46 7.64
CA ALA A 89 -7.39 -4.87 7.61
C ALA A 89 -6.38 -5.13 6.49
N ARG A 90 -5.16 -5.56 6.85
CA ARG A 90 -4.10 -5.90 5.90
C ARG A 90 -4.42 -7.26 5.28
N THR A 91 -4.73 -7.27 3.99
CA THR A 91 -5.12 -8.50 3.27
C THR A 91 -3.92 -9.36 2.85
N GLY A 92 -2.70 -8.84 2.97
CA GLY A 92 -1.47 -9.54 2.64
C GLY A 92 -1.32 -10.84 3.44
N ALA A 93 -1.00 -11.91 2.73
CA ALA A 93 -0.70 -13.21 3.32
C ALA A 93 0.77 -13.35 3.74
N PHE A 94 1.66 -12.59 3.08
CA PHE A 94 3.10 -12.70 3.24
C PHE A 94 3.73 -11.35 3.61
N ILE A 95 4.82 -11.43 4.36
CA ILE A 95 5.75 -10.32 4.56
C ILE A 95 6.91 -10.57 3.60
N TYR A 96 7.36 -9.53 2.92
CA TYR A 96 8.47 -9.60 1.98
C TYR A 96 9.66 -8.79 2.47
N ALA A 97 10.86 -9.34 2.35
CA ALA A 97 12.12 -8.65 2.62
C ALA A 97 12.78 -8.19 1.32
N ALA A 98 13.35 -6.99 1.37
CA ALA A 98 14.16 -6.46 0.28
C ALA A 98 15.44 -7.29 0.09
N CYS A 99 15.66 -7.74 -1.14
CA CYS A 99 16.80 -8.54 -1.56
C CYS A 99 17.41 -7.96 -2.83
N ASP A 100 18.69 -8.26 -3.07
CA ASP A 100 19.29 -8.05 -4.38
C ASP A 100 18.61 -8.96 -5.42
N ARG A 101 18.18 -8.39 -6.55
CA ARG A 101 17.40 -9.14 -7.55
C ARG A 101 18.18 -10.27 -8.22
N ALA A 102 19.49 -10.10 -8.41
CA ALA A 102 20.31 -11.07 -9.14
C ALA A 102 20.76 -12.23 -8.25
N THR A 103 21.15 -11.93 -7.02
CA THR A 103 21.77 -12.89 -6.08
C THR A 103 20.80 -13.41 -5.03
N GLY A 104 19.69 -12.72 -4.78
CA GLY A 104 18.77 -13.06 -3.69
C GLY A 104 19.28 -12.70 -2.30
N ARG A 105 20.42 -12.03 -2.19
CA ARG A 105 21.01 -11.60 -0.91
C ARG A 105 20.11 -10.57 -0.23
N VAL A 106 19.81 -10.78 1.05
CA VAL A 106 19.02 -9.86 1.87
C VAL A 106 19.74 -8.51 2.02
N LEU A 107 18.98 -7.42 1.95
CA LEU A 107 19.48 -6.04 2.03
C LEU A 107 19.09 -5.42 3.37
N GLY A 108 20.04 -5.28 4.30
CA GLY A 108 19.84 -4.65 5.61
C GLY A 108 20.97 -3.69 6.00
N SER A 109 20.72 -2.86 7.00
CA SER A 109 21.69 -1.92 7.58
C SER A 109 21.44 -1.72 9.07
N GLU A 110 22.44 -2.02 9.91
CA GLU A 110 22.36 -1.76 11.35
C GLU A 110 22.14 -0.26 11.66
N GLY A 111 22.65 0.66 10.82
CA GLY A 111 22.40 2.09 10.95
C GLY A 111 20.92 2.45 10.78
N ALA A 112 20.27 1.83 9.78
CA ALA A 112 18.83 1.98 9.59
C ALA A 112 18.02 1.38 10.74
N ALA A 113 18.44 0.21 11.26
CA ALA A 113 17.81 -0.42 12.41
C ALA A 113 17.88 0.45 13.68
N ARG A 114 19.05 1.06 13.95
CA ARG A 114 19.23 2.01 15.05
C ARG A 114 18.36 3.25 14.88
N THR A 115 18.36 3.85 13.69
CA THR A 115 17.52 5.02 13.39
C THR A 115 16.05 4.70 13.64
N ALA A 116 15.58 3.54 13.18
CA ALA A 116 14.21 3.10 13.38
C ALA A 116 13.88 2.86 14.86
N ARG A 117 14.79 2.26 15.66
CA ARG A 117 14.64 2.11 17.12
C ARG A 117 14.50 3.45 17.82
N THR A 118 15.41 4.38 17.56
CA THR A 118 15.36 5.73 18.14
C THR A 118 14.07 6.45 17.77
N ALA A 119 13.59 6.29 16.53
CA ALA A 119 12.35 6.90 16.06
C ALA A 119 11.13 6.43 16.86
N VAL A 120 10.95 5.11 17.03
CA VAL A 120 9.79 4.55 17.75
C VAL A 120 9.85 4.83 19.25
N GLU A 121 11.04 5.01 19.82
CA GLU A 121 11.24 5.36 21.24
C GLU A 121 11.03 6.85 21.51
N GLY A 122 11.52 7.71 20.63
CA GLY A 122 11.51 9.17 20.80
C GLY A 122 10.26 9.88 20.28
N MET A 123 9.61 9.35 19.23
CA MET A 123 8.46 10.00 18.58
C MET A 123 7.23 9.10 18.58
N LYS A 124 6.19 9.52 19.29
CA LYS A 124 4.96 8.72 19.42
C LYS A 124 3.94 8.99 18.31
N ARG A 125 3.99 10.15 17.66
CA ARG A 125 3.02 10.55 16.63
C ARG A 125 3.61 11.53 15.62
N LEU A 126 3.32 11.28 14.35
CA LEU A 126 3.53 12.14 13.19
C LEU A 126 2.15 12.39 12.55
N ASP A 127 1.97 13.50 11.85
CA ASP A 127 0.77 13.70 11.04
C ASP A 127 0.89 12.83 9.80
N TYR A 128 0.21 11.67 9.81
CA TYR A 128 0.22 10.73 8.68
C TYR A 128 -0.55 11.32 7.51
N ASP A 129 0.10 11.32 6.36
CA ASP A 129 -0.52 11.62 5.09
C ASP A 129 0.00 10.60 4.08
N ILE A 130 -0.90 9.96 3.35
CA ILE A 130 -0.55 8.93 2.36
C ILE A 130 0.43 9.47 1.31
N LEU A 131 0.38 10.76 1.01
CA LEU A 131 1.23 11.44 0.02
C LEU A 131 2.45 12.12 0.64
N PHE A 132 2.35 12.62 1.88
CA PHE A 132 3.39 13.47 2.46
C PHE A 132 4.13 12.88 3.68
N ASN A 133 3.54 11.96 4.42
CA ASN A 133 4.08 11.36 5.66
C ASN A 133 3.58 9.92 5.80
N ASN A 134 4.05 9.03 4.93
CA ASN A 134 3.59 7.65 4.84
C ASN A 134 4.64 6.63 5.31
N CYS A 135 4.26 5.37 5.32
CA CYS A 135 5.12 4.25 5.72
C CYS A 135 6.38 4.10 4.84
N HIS A 136 6.30 4.36 3.53
CA HIS A 136 7.42 4.29 2.60
C HIS A 136 8.45 5.38 2.86
N LEU A 137 7.99 6.60 3.11
CA LEU A 137 8.82 7.73 3.47
C LEU A 137 9.52 7.48 4.82
N PHE A 138 8.81 6.99 5.82
CA PHE A 138 9.41 6.58 7.10
C PHE A 138 10.53 5.54 6.90
N THR A 139 10.25 4.51 6.11
CA THR A 139 11.22 3.44 5.80
C THR A 139 12.45 4.02 5.10
N ALA A 140 12.26 4.88 4.10
CA ALA A 140 13.35 5.53 3.38
C ALA A 140 14.19 6.46 4.27
N THR A 141 13.57 7.24 5.16
CA THR A 141 14.30 8.09 6.13
C THR A 141 15.20 7.27 7.05
N CYS A 142 14.74 6.10 7.50
CA CYS A 142 15.58 5.20 8.27
C CYS A 142 16.81 4.76 7.46
N LEU A 143 16.65 4.43 6.17
CA LEU A 143 17.75 4.05 5.28
C LEU A 143 18.69 5.21 4.95
N LEU A 144 18.15 6.43 4.90
CA LEU A 144 18.93 7.64 4.70
C LEU A 144 19.71 8.02 5.98
N GLU A 145 19.40 7.38 7.11
CA GLU A 145 19.92 7.68 8.45
C GLU A 145 19.71 9.15 8.84
N SER A 146 18.57 9.71 8.43
CA SER A 146 18.16 11.07 8.77
C SER A 146 17.16 11.08 9.93
N THR A 147 17.10 12.19 10.67
CA THR A 147 16.14 12.35 11.77
C THR A 147 14.70 12.31 11.23
N PRO A 148 13.82 11.46 11.79
CA PRO A 148 12.40 11.49 11.43
C PRO A 148 11.84 12.88 11.74
N GLY A 149 11.33 13.57 10.72
CA GLY A 149 10.96 14.99 10.78
C GLY A 149 11.62 15.87 9.72
N LYS A 150 12.79 15.49 9.19
CA LYS A 150 13.41 16.13 8.01
C LYS A 150 13.16 15.27 6.77
N TRP A 151 11.95 15.37 6.22
CA TRP A 151 11.51 14.53 5.11
C TRP A 151 11.86 15.17 3.75
N ALA A 152 12.53 14.41 2.88
CA ALA A 152 12.60 14.76 1.47
C ALA A 152 11.26 14.35 0.82
N SER A 153 10.54 15.30 0.23
CA SER A 153 9.27 15.04 -0.46
C SER A 153 9.49 14.11 -1.68
N GLY A 154 8.52 13.24 -1.97
CA GLY A 154 8.50 12.42 -3.19
C GLY A 154 8.54 10.90 -3.02
N ILE A 155 8.73 10.38 -1.80
CA ILE A 155 8.75 8.93 -1.54
C ILE A 155 7.39 8.47 -1.02
N PHE A 156 6.44 8.26 -1.93
CA PHE A 156 5.08 7.82 -1.57
C PHE A 156 4.67 6.49 -2.21
N THR A 157 5.56 5.86 -2.96
CA THR A 157 5.32 4.58 -3.61
C THR A 157 6.40 3.57 -3.25
N VAL A 158 6.08 2.29 -3.42
CA VAL A 158 7.08 1.22 -3.35
C VAL A 158 8.19 1.44 -4.37
N ALA A 159 7.91 2.01 -5.55
CA ALA A 159 8.93 2.29 -6.55
C ALA A 159 9.96 3.33 -6.05
N GLY A 160 9.49 4.43 -5.45
CA GLY A 160 10.39 5.42 -4.84
C GLY A 160 11.19 4.83 -3.67
N LEU A 161 10.59 3.92 -2.89
CA LEU A 161 11.31 3.19 -1.85
C LEU A 161 12.37 2.25 -2.46
N GLU A 162 12.05 1.51 -3.53
CA GLU A 162 12.98 0.62 -4.25
C GLU A 162 14.21 1.39 -4.75
N GLU A 163 14.06 2.62 -5.23
CA GLU A 163 15.18 3.48 -5.63
C GLU A 163 16.12 3.80 -4.47
N VAL A 164 15.57 4.17 -3.30
CA VAL A 164 16.37 4.43 -2.09
C VAL A 164 17.07 3.16 -1.61
N VAL A 165 16.38 2.03 -1.60
CA VAL A 165 16.96 0.73 -1.21
C VAL A 165 18.10 0.35 -2.15
N ALA A 166 17.90 0.48 -3.46
CA ALA A 166 18.93 0.20 -4.46
C ALA A 166 20.16 1.09 -4.21
N ALA A 167 19.96 2.40 -4.07
CA ALA A 167 21.05 3.35 -3.88
C ALA A 167 21.81 3.13 -2.56
N ARG A 168 21.10 2.89 -1.45
CA ARG A 168 21.72 2.81 -0.12
C ARG A 168 22.24 1.44 0.25
N LEU A 169 21.58 0.36 -0.18
CA LEU A 169 21.89 -0.99 0.28
C LEU A 169 22.41 -1.90 -0.83
N ASN A 170 22.26 -1.52 -2.10
CA ASN A 170 22.55 -2.42 -3.22
C ASN A 170 23.40 -1.83 -4.36
N ALA A 171 24.14 -0.74 -4.10
CA ALA A 171 25.01 -0.08 -5.09
C ALA A 171 24.27 0.29 -6.40
N GLY A 172 23.02 0.71 -6.29
CA GLY A 172 22.14 1.06 -7.41
C GLY A 172 21.55 -0.12 -8.18
N ARG A 173 21.86 -1.37 -7.80
CA ARG A 173 21.33 -2.56 -8.48
C ARG A 173 19.87 -2.83 -8.12
N PRO A 174 19.09 -3.44 -9.03
CA PRO A 174 17.66 -3.69 -8.81
C PRO A 174 17.37 -4.50 -7.56
N VAL A 175 16.26 -4.16 -6.91
CA VAL A 175 15.72 -4.82 -5.72
C VAL A 175 14.67 -5.85 -6.11
N ALA A 176 14.60 -6.95 -5.39
CA ALA A 176 13.50 -7.91 -5.42
C ALA A 176 12.93 -8.09 -4.00
N TRP A 177 11.68 -8.57 -3.93
CA TRP A 177 10.97 -8.79 -2.68
C TRP A 177 10.74 -10.29 -2.50
N ARG A 178 11.36 -10.89 -1.47
CA ARG A 178 11.26 -12.32 -1.19
C ARG A 178 10.47 -12.58 0.08
N PRO A 179 9.69 -13.67 0.16
CA PRO A 179 8.94 -13.98 1.38
C PRO A 179 9.92 -14.12 2.55
N VAL A 180 9.56 -13.55 3.70
CA VAL A 180 10.33 -13.77 4.93
C VAL A 180 10.07 -15.22 5.40
N ARG A 181 11.00 -15.80 6.17
CA ARG A 181 10.87 -17.11 6.82
C ARG A 181 10.10 -17.00 8.15
N GLY A 182 9.29 -18.01 8.49
CA GLY A 182 9.03 -18.37 9.88
C GLY A 182 8.17 -17.43 10.76
N TYR A 183 7.23 -16.65 10.21
CA TYR A 183 6.21 -15.94 11.02
C TYR A 183 4.85 -16.59 10.82
N ASP A 184 4.54 -17.64 11.58
CA ASP A 184 3.24 -18.33 11.63
C ASP A 184 2.43 -18.21 10.33
N ALA A 185 3.00 -18.75 9.24
CA ALA A 185 2.29 -18.89 7.99
C ALA A 185 1.36 -20.09 8.18
N ASP A 186 0.19 -19.88 8.78
CA ASP A 186 -0.92 -20.84 8.70
C ASP A 186 -1.12 -21.13 7.19
N PRO A 187 -0.85 -22.36 6.72
CA PRO A 187 -0.97 -22.71 5.30
C PRO A 187 -2.39 -22.48 4.76
N GLY A 188 -3.39 -22.49 5.65
CA GLY A 188 -4.78 -22.14 5.35
C GLY A 188 -5.06 -20.62 5.33
N LEU A 189 -4.13 -19.77 5.76
CA LEU A 189 -4.35 -18.33 5.88
C LEU A 189 -4.58 -17.65 4.53
N LEU A 190 -3.79 -17.99 3.51
CA LEU A 190 -3.95 -17.43 2.18
C LEU A 190 -5.32 -17.82 1.56
N PRO A 191 -5.71 -19.12 1.53
CA PRO A 191 -7.07 -19.51 1.13
C PRO A 191 -8.18 -18.80 1.92
N ARG A 192 -8.03 -18.67 3.25
CA ARG A 192 -9.02 -18.01 4.12
C ARG A 192 -9.11 -16.50 3.89
N LYS A 193 -7.97 -15.81 3.72
CA LYS A 193 -7.94 -14.37 3.40
C LYS A 193 -8.49 -14.10 2.00
N LEU A 194 -8.17 -14.94 1.01
CA LEU A 194 -8.74 -14.85 -0.34
C LEU A 194 -10.26 -15.08 -0.33
N ALA A 195 -10.74 -16.08 0.42
CA ALA A 195 -12.18 -16.31 0.59
C ALA A 195 -12.88 -15.10 1.22
N ARG A 196 -12.35 -14.54 2.31
CA ARG A 196 -12.90 -13.33 2.96
C ARG A 196 -12.87 -12.10 2.06
N LEU A 197 -11.83 -11.92 1.25
CA LEU A 197 -11.76 -10.83 0.28
C LEU A 197 -12.80 -11.03 -0.83
N ALA A 198 -12.92 -12.24 -1.36
CA ALA A 198 -13.93 -12.59 -2.35
C ALA A 198 -15.34 -12.36 -1.82
N ASP A 199 -15.60 -12.70 -0.56
CA ASP A 199 -16.89 -12.45 0.09
C ASP A 199 -17.15 -10.95 0.31
N ARG A 200 -16.13 -10.15 0.66
CA ARG A 200 -16.26 -8.69 0.75
C ARG A 200 -16.51 -8.01 -0.60
N LEU A 201 -15.89 -8.52 -1.67
CA LEU A 201 -16.13 -8.04 -3.03
C LEU A 201 -17.53 -8.46 -3.53
N ARG A 202 -17.97 -9.67 -3.18
CA ARG A 202 -19.34 -10.15 -3.44
C ARG A 202 -20.40 -9.39 -2.64
N GLY A 203 -20.11 -9.04 -1.39
CA GLY A 203 -20.98 -8.21 -0.56
C GLY A 203 -21.09 -6.74 -1.00
N ARG A 204 -20.16 -6.24 -1.83
CA ARG A 204 -20.25 -4.92 -2.47
C ARG A 204 -20.95 -4.95 -3.84
N THR A 205 -21.27 -6.13 -4.37
CA THR A 205 -21.99 -6.29 -5.65
C THR A 205 -23.48 -6.55 -5.49
N GLN A 206 -23.99 -6.64 -4.25
CA GLN A 206 -25.42 -6.51 -3.99
C GLN A 206 -25.81 -5.02 -3.91
N TYR A 207 -25.80 -4.35 -5.06
CA TYR A 207 -26.88 -3.40 -5.31
C TYR A 207 -28.06 -4.22 -5.82
N SER A 208 -29.21 -4.09 -5.18
CA SER A 208 -30.45 -4.61 -5.74
C SER A 208 -30.62 -4.00 -7.13
N ALA A 209 -31.12 -4.79 -8.09
CA ALA A 209 -31.54 -4.28 -9.40
C ALA A 209 -32.60 -3.16 -9.30
N ASP A 210 -33.16 -2.93 -8.11
CA ASP A 210 -34.09 -1.85 -7.79
C ASP A 210 -33.43 -0.47 -7.62
N ASP A 211 -32.12 -0.39 -7.34
CA ASP A 211 -31.41 0.89 -7.14
C ASP A 211 -30.91 1.55 -8.44
N LEU A 212 -31.16 0.93 -9.60
CA LEU A 212 -30.84 1.48 -10.93
C LEU A 212 -32.00 2.29 -11.56
N ARG A 213 -33.01 2.68 -10.78
CA ARG A 213 -34.07 3.62 -11.20
C ARG A 213 -33.93 4.99 -10.57
N LEU A 214 -32.77 5.62 -10.66
CA LEU A 214 -32.67 7.09 -10.57
C LEU A 214 -31.42 7.58 -11.30
N GLY A 215 -31.64 8.46 -12.27
CA GLY A 215 -30.57 9.17 -12.97
C GLY A 215 -30.57 9.02 -14.49
N CYS A 216 -31.74 8.95 -15.14
CA CYS A 216 -31.81 9.34 -16.55
C CYS A 216 -31.48 10.83 -16.61
N ILE A 217 -30.26 11.14 -17.04
CA ILE A 217 -29.80 12.50 -17.31
C ILE A 217 -30.61 13.00 -18.51
N THR A 218 -31.71 13.70 -18.24
CA THR A 218 -32.37 14.52 -19.24
C THR A 218 -31.55 15.79 -19.43
N THR A 219 -30.87 15.85 -20.57
CA THR A 219 -30.31 17.06 -21.18
C THR A 219 -31.41 18.09 -21.37
N THR A 220 -31.47 19.11 -20.52
CA THR A 220 -32.37 20.26 -20.72
C THR A 220 -31.76 21.21 -21.75
N ALA A 221 -32.15 21.05 -23.01
CA ALA A 221 -32.05 22.11 -24.01
C ALA A 221 -33.15 23.15 -23.74
N ALA A 222 -32.75 24.43 -23.73
CA ALA A 222 -33.61 25.58 -23.53
C ALA A 222 -34.72 25.71 -24.58
N ARG A 223 -35.93 26.12 -24.16
CA ARG A 223 -36.83 27.06 -24.87
C ARG A 223 -38.08 27.43 -24.05
N SER A 224 -38.12 28.71 -23.65
CA SER A 224 -39.23 29.69 -23.71
C SER A 224 -40.70 29.27 -23.50
N GLY A 225 -41.35 29.86 -22.48
CA GLY A 225 -42.81 30.07 -22.40
C GLY A 225 -43.32 30.41 -20.97
N PRO A 226 -44.12 31.49 -20.75
CA PRO A 226 -44.51 31.97 -19.41
C PRO A 226 -45.96 31.62 -18.99
N CYS A 227 -46.37 32.10 -17.80
CA CYS A 227 -47.69 32.03 -17.12
C CYS A 227 -47.91 30.77 -16.25
N THR A 228 -48.42 30.83 -15.01
CA THR A 228 -49.08 31.89 -14.24
C THR A 228 -49.09 31.51 -12.75
N THR A 229 -49.01 32.53 -11.90
CA THR A 229 -49.20 32.52 -10.45
C THR A 229 -50.55 31.96 -10.02
N THR A 230 -50.60 31.12 -8.99
CA THR A 230 -51.70 31.14 -8.00
C THR A 230 -51.19 30.70 -6.62
N VAL A 231 -51.30 31.63 -5.67
CA VAL A 231 -51.11 31.45 -4.24
C VAL A 231 -52.41 30.87 -3.68
N HIS A 232 -52.33 29.81 -2.87
CA HIS A 232 -53.38 29.53 -1.89
C HIS A 232 -52.76 29.22 -0.52
N THR A 233 -53.27 29.96 0.46
CA THR A 233 -52.94 29.99 1.88
C THR A 233 -53.87 29.08 2.69
N ARG A 234 -53.36 28.62 3.86
CA ARG A 234 -54.09 28.10 5.05
C ARG A 234 -54.83 26.75 4.88
N ARG A 235 -54.97 25.86 5.88
CA ARG A 235 -55.09 25.96 7.35
C ARG A 235 -54.70 24.58 7.94
N GLU A 236 -53.81 24.50 8.92
CA GLU A 236 -54.12 24.13 10.32
C GLU A 236 -55.37 23.26 10.54
N LEU A 237 -55.13 22.00 10.93
CA LEU A 237 -55.65 21.35 12.14
C LEU A 237 -54.57 20.42 12.69
#